data_AF-A0A8T5UNB1-F1
#
_entry.id   AF-A0A8T5UNB1-F1
#
_cell.length_a   1.000
_cell.length_b   1.000
_cell.length_c   1.000
_cell.angle_alpha   90.00
_cell.angle_beta   90.00
_cell.angle_gamma   90.00
#
_symmetry.space_group_name_H-M   'P 1'
#
loop_
_entity.id
_entity.type
_entity.pdbx_description
1 polymer ?
#
loop_
_entity_poly.entity_id
_entity_poly.type
_entity_poly.pdbx_seq_one_letter_code
_entity_poly.pdbx_strand_id
1 'polypeptide(L)'
;MPNVFEIPRVEIQVEEKTEKVAIKIDKTSDELGGKWTCQICAYIYDPVFGDPDSGIAPGTPFEDIPDTWFCPICGSDKTKFAKM
;
A
#
# COMPACT_ATOMS: atom_id res chain seq x y z
N MET A 1 40.93 22.18 14.09
CA MET A 1 40.15 20.93 13.96
C MET A 1 38.83 21.16 14.69
N PRO A 2 37.73 21.52 14.01
CA PRO A 2 36.49 21.88 14.69
C PRO A 2 35.64 20.64 15.03
N ASN A 3 35.07 20.66 16.23
CA ASN A 3 34.33 19.61 16.95
C ASN A 3 33.05 19.11 16.22
N VAL A 4 32.88 17.79 16.20
CA VAL A 4 31.68 17.04 15.76
C VAL A 4 30.68 16.96 16.93
N PHE A 5 30.09 18.07 17.38
CA PHE A 5 29.16 17.99 18.52
C PHE A 5 27.88 18.85 18.47
N GLU A 6 27.59 19.55 17.36
CA GLU A 6 26.31 20.26 17.22
C GLU A 6 25.72 20.03 15.83
N ILE A 7 25.36 18.79 15.55
CA ILE A 7 24.31 18.53 14.56
C ILE A 7 23.01 18.78 15.31
N PRO A 8 22.18 19.78 14.93
CA PRO A 8 20.87 19.94 15.53
C PRO A 8 20.10 18.66 15.26
N ARG A 9 19.77 17.93 16.33
CA ARG A 9 18.88 16.77 16.29
C ARG A 9 17.52 17.30 15.86
N VAL A 10 17.29 17.34 14.55
CA VAL A 10 15.96 17.59 14.00
C VAL A 10 15.11 16.41 14.48
N GLU A 11 14.31 16.68 15.50
CA GLU A 11 13.23 15.80 15.92
C GLU A 11 12.24 15.75 14.76
N ILE A 12 12.44 14.77 13.88
CA ILE A 12 11.42 14.37 12.93
C ILE A 12 10.28 13.81 13.80
N GLN A 13 9.34 14.68 14.17
CA GLN A 13 8.03 14.28 14.61
C GLN A 13 7.41 13.57 13.41
N VAL A 14 7.62 12.25 13.34
CA VAL A 14 6.88 11.39 12.43
C VAL A 14 5.47 11.36 13.01
N GLU A 15 4.70 12.39 12.70
CA GLU A 15 3.27 12.44 12.96
C GLU A 15 2.67 11.20 12.30
N GLU A 16 2.17 10.29 13.14
CA GLU A 16 1.30 9.19 12.78
C GLU A 16 0.03 9.74 12.13
N LYS A 17 0.15 10.24 10.89
CA LYS A 17 -1.02 10.65 10.11
C LYS A 17 -1.65 9.40 9.51
N THR A 18 -2.17 8.57 10.40
CA THR A 18 -3.27 7.65 10.13
C THR A 18 -4.50 8.50 9.84
N GLU A 19 -4.52 9.10 8.65
CA GLU A 19 -5.74 9.70 8.12
C GLU A 19 -6.67 8.54 7.78
N LYS A 20 -7.45 8.14 8.80
CA LYS A 20 -8.64 7.33 8.66
C LYS A 20 -9.56 8.09 7.71
N VAL A 21 -9.44 7.82 6.41
CA VAL A 21 -10.49 8.13 5.46
C VAL A 21 -11.68 7.29 5.89
N ALA A 22 -12.65 7.94 6.50
CA ALA A 22 -13.90 7.38 6.97
C ALA A 22 -14.77 6.96 5.77
N ILE A 23 -14.33 5.94 5.05
CA ILE A 23 -15.19 5.15 4.20
C ILE A 23 -15.83 4.13 5.16
N LYS A 24 -17.16 4.04 5.17
CA LYS A 24 -17.88 2.98 5.87
C LYS A 24 -17.54 1.66 5.18
N ILE A 25 -16.39 1.08 5.51
CA ILE A 25 -15.97 -0.21 4.99
C ILE A 25 -16.65 -1.26 5.86
N ASP A 26 -17.87 -1.63 5.46
CA ASP A 26 -18.65 -2.69 6.11
C ASP A 26 -18.06 -4.09 5.93
N LYS A 27 -17.00 -4.21 5.10
CA LYS A 27 -16.37 -5.48 4.72
C LYS A 27 -14.87 -5.44 5.02
N THR A 28 -14.39 -6.48 5.69
CA THR A 28 -12.97 -6.66 6.00
C THR A 28 -12.19 -7.12 4.77
N SER A 29 -10.90 -6.80 4.70
CA SER A 29 -10.00 -7.24 3.61
C SER A 29 -10.00 -8.75 3.40
N ASP A 30 -10.24 -9.51 4.47
CA ASP A 30 -10.31 -10.96 4.49
C ASP A 30 -11.54 -11.50 3.73
N GLU A 31 -12.65 -10.76 3.76
CA GLU A 31 -13.88 -11.09 3.00
C GLU A 31 -13.76 -10.75 1.52
N LEU A 32 -12.87 -9.81 1.17
CA LEU A 32 -12.58 -9.35 -0.18
C LEU A 32 -11.38 -10.06 -0.82
N GLY A 33 -11.11 -11.30 -0.40
CA GLY A 33 -10.06 -12.14 -0.99
C GLY A 33 -8.68 -12.00 -0.35
N GLY A 34 -8.52 -11.21 0.70
CA GLY A 34 -7.29 -11.02 1.45
C GLY A 34 -6.38 -9.93 0.87
N LYS A 35 -5.39 -9.50 1.66
CA LYS A 35 -4.36 -8.57 1.18
C LYS A 35 -3.32 -9.32 0.35
N TRP A 36 -2.71 -8.62 -0.59
CA TRP A 36 -1.67 -9.17 -1.45
C TRP A 36 -0.39 -8.36 -1.32
N THR A 37 0.76 -9.03 -1.27
CA THR A 37 2.06 -8.36 -1.15
C THR A 37 2.91 -8.64 -2.38
N CYS A 38 3.43 -7.57 -2.99
CA CYS A 38 4.37 -7.67 -4.09
C CYS A 38 5.70 -8.23 -3.57
N GLN A 39 6.14 -9.35 -4.11
CA GLN A 39 7.40 -10.01 -3.73
C GLN A 39 8.64 -9.23 -4.20
N ILE A 40 8.49 -8.22 -5.07
CA ILE A 40 9.59 -7.43 -5.63
C ILE A 40 9.87 -6.19 -4.77
N CYS A 41 8.83 -5.41 -4.44
CA CYS A 41 8.96 -4.14 -3.76
C CYS A 41 8.26 -4.07 -2.39
N ALA A 42 7.67 -5.18 -1.92
CA ALA A 42 6.90 -5.26 -0.68
C ALA A 42 5.69 -4.32 -0.61
N TYR A 43 5.14 -3.90 -1.76
CA TYR A 43 3.89 -3.14 -1.82
C TYR A 43 2.71 -4.02 -1.41
N ILE A 44 1.85 -3.52 -0.53
CA ILE A 44 0.66 -4.23 -0.05
C ILE A 44 -0.57 -3.68 -0.77
N TYR A 45 -1.19 -4.51 -1.60
CA TYR A 45 -2.51 -4.25 -2.17
C TYR A 45 -3.57 -4.64 -1.15
N ASP A 46 -4.39 -3.66 -0.76
CA ASP A 46 -5.55 -3.89 0.09
C ASP A 46 -6.83 -3.72 -0.74
N PRO A 47 -7.64 -4.79 -0.91
CA PRO A 47 -8.82 -4.73 -1.76
C PRO A 47 -9.90 -3.78 -1.24
N VAL A 48 -9.88 -3.41 0.05
CA VAL A 48 -10.81 -2.44 0.63
C VAL A 48 -10.55 -1.05 0.06
N PHE A 49 -9.28 -0.68 -0.07
CA PHE A 49 -8.88 0.59 -0.66
C PHE A 49 -8.78 0.52 -2.18
N GLY A 50 -8.53 -0.67 -2.72
CA GLY A 50 -8.28 -0.85 -4.15
C GLY A 50 -7.01 -0.10 -4.57
N ASP A 51 -6.99 0.32 -5.83
CA ASP A 51 -5.91 1.14 -6.38
C ASP A 51 -6.49 2.15 -7.39
N PRO A 52 -7.17 3.21 -6.93
CA PRO A 52 -7.89 4.14 -7.79
C PRO A 52 -6.97 4.92 -8.72
N ASP A 53 -5.68 5.07 -8.36
CA ASP A 53 -4.66 5.73 -9.18
C ASP A 53 -4.40 4.95 -10.49
N SER A 54 -4.42 3.60 -10.42
CA SER A 54 -4.33 2.73 -11.60
C SER A 54 -5.70 2.33 -12.17
N GLY A 55 -6.79 2.92 -11.66
CA GLY A 55 -8.15 2.65 -12.13
C GLY A 55 -8.85 1.44 -11.50
N ILE A 56 -8.34 0.91 -10.38
CA ILE A 56 -8.99 -0.16 -9.62
C ILE A 56 -9.83 0.44 -8.50
N ALA A 57 -11.14 0.19 -8.55
CA ALA A 57 -12.06 0.73 -7.54
C ALA A 57 -11.80 0.13 -6.14
N PRO A 58 -12.10 0.89 -5.07
CA PRO A 58 -12.12 0.34 -3.72
C PRO A 58 -13.20 -0.75 -3.61
N GLY A 59 -12.87 -1.84 -2.89
CA GLY A 59 -13.72 -3.03 -2.79
C GLY A 59 -13.50 -4.03 -3.92
N THR A 60 -12.50 -3.85 -4.79
CA THR A 60 -12.15 -4.84 -5.83
C THR A 60 -11.19 -5.88 -5.25
N PRO A 61 -11.57 -7.17 -5.22
CA PRO A 61 -10.66 -8.24 -4.81
C PRO A 61 -9.52 -8.38 -5.83
N PHE A 62 -8.32 -8.75 -5.37
CA PHE A 62 -7.15 -8.88 -6.25
C PHE A 62 -7.36 -9.87 -7.40
N GLU A 63 -8.21 -10.88 -7.19
CA GLU A 63 -8.56 -11.90 -8.17
C GLU A 63 -9.38 -11.34 -9.35
N ASP A 64 -10.08 -10.22 -9.16
CA ASP A 64 -10.90 -9.56 -10.19
C ASP A 64 -10.09 -8.51 -10.98
N ILE A 65 -8.85 -8.23 -10.56
CA ILE A 65 -7.98 -7.27 -11.24
C ILE A 65 -7.52 -7.83 -12.60
N PRO A 66 -7.62 -7.05 -13.69
CA PRO A 66 -7.16 -7.47 -15.00
C PRO A 66 -5.65 -7.74 -15.02
N ASP A 67 -5.20 -8.69 -15.85
CA ASP A 67 -3.78 -8.98 -16.08
C ASP A 67 -2.96 -7.80 -16.61
N THR A 68 -3.63 -6.76 -17.11
CA THR A 68 -3.02 -5.50 -17.56
C THR A 68 -2.68 -4.55 -16.42
N TRP A 69 -3.04 -4.87 -15.17
CA TRP A 69 -2.63 -4.09 -14.01
C TRP A 69 -1.22 -4.46 -13.59
N PHE A 70 -0.45 -3.43 -13.28
CA PHE A 70 0.93 -3.53 -12.83
C PHE A 70 1.08 -2.85 -11.48
N CYS A 71 2.03 -3.30 -10.68
CA CYS A 71 2.33 -2.69 -9.39
C CYS A 71 2.64 -1.20 -9.57
N PRO A 72 1.93 -0.27 -8.89
CA PRO A 72 2.16 1.16 -9.04
C PRO A 72 3.54 1.61 -8.53
N ILE A 73 4.20 0.77 -7.70
CA ILE A 73 5.51 1.08 -7.13
C ILE A 73 6.66 0.62 -8.03
N CYS A 74 6.59 -0.59 -8.59
CA CYS A 74 7.71 -1.19 -9.32
C CYS A 74 7.40 -1.60 -10.77
N GLY A 75 6.15 -1.51 -11.20
CA GLY A 75 5.72 -1.91 -12.54
C GLY A 75 5.70 -3.41 -12.79
N SER A 76 5.87 -4.25 -11.77
CA SER A 76 5.76 -5.71 -11.93
C SER A 76 4.32 -6.12 -12.21
N ASP A 77 4.14 -7.15 -13.02
CA ASP A 77 2.85 -7.80 -13.25
C ASP A 77 2.25 -8.42 -11.98
N LYS A 78 0.93 -8.68 -12.00
CA LYS A 78 0.19 -9.27 -10.87
C LYS A 78 0.71 -10.64 -10.43
N THR A 79 1.45 -11.36 -11.27
CA THR A 79 2.00 -12.69 -10.93
C THR A 79 3.07 -12.61 -9.85
N LYS A 80 3.65 -11.43 -9.62
CA LYS A 80 4.64 -11.19 -8.56
C LYS A 80 4.02 -10.89 -7.20
N PHE A 81 2.69 -10.89 -7.09
CA PHE A 81 2.01 -10.73 -5.82
C PHE A 81 1.72 -12.09 -5.18
N ALA A 82 1.96 -12.15 -3.87
CA ALA A 82 1.61 -13.28 -3.03
C ALA A 82 0.49 -12.87 -2.07
N LYS A 83 -0.51 -13.75 -1.91
CA LYS A 83 -1.56 -13.58 -0.91
C LYS A 83 -0.97 -13.67 0.50
N MET A 84 -1.37 -12.76 1.38
CA MET A 84 -1.06 -12.80 2.81
C MET A 84 -2.06 -13.65 3.59
#